data_AF-A0A9Q5I585-F1
#
_entry.id   AF-A0A9Q5I585-F1
#
_cell.length_a   1.000
_cell.length_b   1.000
_cell.length_c   1.000
_cell.angle_alpha   90.00
_cell.angle_beta   90.00
_cell.angle_gamma   90.00
#
_symmetry.space_group_name_H-M   'P 1'
#
loop_
_entity.id
_entity.type
_entity.pdbx_description
1 polymer ?
#
loop_
_entity_poly.entity_id
_entity_poly.type
_entity_poly.pdbx_seq_one_letter_code
_entity_poly.pdbx_strand_id
1 'polypeptide(L)'
;MDPPAPDNAEVGDVSTVLTNLVRPKTSATITVRVIKSFEFRTEKSLVLHDVNLESSTVADLKSMALQAIKTQPGWKAYRSFTDSNDESRRLDTLKLYTKAHGAKTTNLIINLDHDDWILDDDHKTLSQVGLENETEVSLFNHQAYEIFKAHPETRWDEVGA
;
A
#
# COMPACT_ATOMS: atom_id res chain seq x y z
N MET A 1 -28.41 -26.36 52.56
CA MET A 1 -28.35 -25.34 51.51
C MET A 1 -26.89 -25.20 51.13
N ASP A 2 -26.44 -26.03 50.20
CA ASP A 2 -25.11 -25.96 49.63
C ASP A 2 -25.04 -24.83 48.59
N PRO A 3 -23.93 -24.08 48.48
CA PRO A 3 -23.76 -23.13 47.39
C PRO A 3 -23.49 -23.88 46.07
N PRO A 4 -23.94 -23.37 44.92
CA PRO A 4 -23.62 -23.96 43.63
C PRO A 4 -22.14 -23.73 43.28
N ALA A 5 -21.56 -24.71 42.60
CA ALA A 5 -20.18 -24.71 42.10
C ALA A 5 -19.93 -23.57 41.08
N PRO A 6 -18.68 -23.08 40.94
CA PRO A 6 -18.35 -22.07 39.94
C PRO A 6 -18.45 -22.66 38.53
N ASP A 7 -19.14 -21.90 37.66
CA ASP A 7 -19.36 -22.22 36.26
C ASP A 7 -18.05 -22.21 35.46
N ASN A 8 -17.95 -23.17 34.55
CA ASN A 8 -16.74 -23.55 33.85
C ASN A 8 -16.56 -22.70 32.58
N ALA A 9 -15.46 -21.96 32.53
CA ALA A 9 -14.88 -21.23 31.40
C ALA A 9 -15.43 -21.56 29.99
N GLU A 10 -16.08 -20.58 29.37
CA GLU A 10 -16.14 -20.48 27.91
C GLU A 10 -14.89 -19.74 27.42
N VAL A 11 -13.97 -20.51 26.86
CA VAL A 11 -12.77 -20.05 26.15
C VAL A 11 -13.22 -19.53 24.78
N GLY A 12 -13.50 -18.23 24.69
CA GLY A 12 -13.69 -17.51 23.43
C GLY A 12 -12.36 -16.95 22.94
N ASP A 13 -11.92 -17.43 21.78
CA ASP A 13 -10.68 -17.15 21.06
C ASP A 13 -10.18 -15.68 21.14
N VAL A 14 -9.14 -15.44 21.96
CA VAL A 14 -8.44 -14.15 22.10
C VAL A 14 -7.22 -14.04 21.17
N SER A 15 -7.01 -15.01 20.28
CA SER A 15 -5.74 -15.13 19.55
C SER A 15 -5.59 -14.16 18.38
N THR A 16 -6.69 -13.59 17.87
CA THR A 16 -6.67 -12.75 16.66
C THR A 16 -6.60 -11.24 16.94
N VAL A 17 -7.02 -10.80 18.13
CA VAL A 17 -7.06 -9.36 18.48
C VAL A 17 -5.70 -8.85 18.99
N LEU A 18 -4.85 -9.73 19.52
CA LEU A 18 -3.65 -9.29 20.24
C LEU A 18 -2.46 -8.95 19.35
N THR A 19 -2.40 -9.41 18.10
CA THR A 19 -1.17 -9.23 17.28
C THR A 19 -1.07 -7.82 16.67
N ASN A 20 -2.20 -7.18 16.36
CA ASN A 20 -2.22 -5.81 15.81
C ASN A 20 -2.04 -4.69 16.86
N LEU A 21 -2.06 -5.02 18.16
CA LEU A 21 -1.84 -4.06 19.25
C LEU A 21 -0.37 -3.99 19.72
N VAL A 22 0.53 -4.83 19.19
CA VAL A 22 1.90 -4.96 19.72
C VAL A 22 2.85 -3.89 19.20
N ARG A 23 2.55 -3.23 18.06
CA ARG A 23 3.32 -2.08 17.59
C ARG A 23 2.53 -0.79 17.79
N PRO A 24 3.12 0.23 18.43
CA PRO A 24 2.47 1.52 18.53
C PRO A 24 2.24 2.09 17.12
N LYS A 25 1.15 2.83 16.91
CA LYS A 25 0.86 3.53 15.63
C LYS A 25 1.99 4.46 15.18
N THR A 26 2.90 4.77 16.09
CA THR A 26 4.10 5.57 15.86
C THR A 26 5.29 4.81 15.25
N SER A 27 5.23 3.47 15.14
CA SER A 27 6.26 2.62 14.49
C SER A 27 5.58 1.50 13.68
N ALA A 28 4.95 1.90 12.58
CA ALA A 28 4.34 1.00 11.62
C ALA A 28 5.35 0.55 10.55
N THR A 29 5.16 -0.66 10.03
CA THR A 29 5.78 -1.12 8.78
C THR A 29 4.78 -0.99 7.64
N ILE A 30 5.13 -0.26 6.59
CA ILE A 30 4.29 -0.04 5.41
C ILE A 30 4.99 -0.60 4.18
N THR A 31 4.28 -1.39 3.38
CA THR A 31 4.77 -1.88 2.10
C THR A 31 4.25 -1.00 0.98
N VAL A 32 5.15 -0.32 0.27
CA VAL A 32 4.85 0.49 -0.91
C VAL A 32 5.16 -0.31 -2.16
N ARG A 33 4.13 -0.80 -2.85
CA ARG A 33 4.21 -1.47 -4.15
C ARG A 33 4.41 -0.43 -5.24
N VAL A 34 5.64 -0.25 -5.69
CA VAL A 34 5.98 0.76 -6.70
C VAL A 34 5.71 0.18 -8.08
N ILE A 35 4.67 0.67 -8.74
CA ILE A 35 4.26 0.19 -10.06
C ILE A 35 4.95 1.05 -11.13
N LYS A 36 5.78 0.40 -11.95
CA LYS A 36 6.46 1.00 -13.08
C LYS A 36 5.60 0.97 -14.34
N SER A 37 4.84 -0.11 -14.54
CA SER A 37 3.97 -0.28 -15.70
C SER A 37 2.78 -1.16 -15.36
N PHE A 38 1.58 -0.68 -15.68
CA PHE A 38 0.35 -1.46 -15.59
C PHE A 38 0.26 -2.51 -16.68
N GLU A 39 0.52 -2.13 -17.94
CA GLU A 39 0.42 -3.01 -19.12
C GLU A 39 1.34 -4.24 -19.00
N PHE A 40 2.59 -4.04 -18.56
CA PHE A 40 3.56 -5.11 -18.37
C PHE A 40 3.57 -5.69 -16.94
N ARG A 41 2.63 -5.25 -16.08
CA ARG A 41 2.52 -5.65 -14.67
C ARG A 41 3.85 -5.57 -13.91
N THR A 42 4.66 -4.55 -14.21
CA THR A 42 5.97 -4.38 -13.60
C THR A 42 5.83 -3.59 -12.30
N GLU A 43 6.10 -4.25 -11.18
CA GLU A 43 6.12 -3.64 -9.85
C GLU A 43 7.32 -4.10 -9.02
N LYS A 44 7.65 -3.31 -8.00
CA LYS A 44 8.56 -3.72 -6.95
C LYS A 44 8.09 -3.21 -5.59
N SER A 45 8.10 -4.07 -4.57
CA SER A 45 7.81 -3.68 -3.19
C SER A 45 8.99 -2.99 -2.51
N LEU A 46 8.71 -1.82 -1.92
CA LEU A 46 9.56 -1.09 -0.99
C LEU A 46 8.97 -1.20 0.41
N VAL A 47 9.72 -1.74 1.36
CA VAL A 47 9.29 -1.80 2.77
C VAL A 47 9.86 -0.61 3.52
N LEU A 48 8.97 0.19 4.12
CA LEU A 48 9.31 1.31 4.99
C LEU A 48 9.01 0.91 6.44
N HIS A 49 10.01 1.05 7.31
CA HIS A 49 9.88 0.78 8.74
C HIS A 49 9.79 2.09 9.53
N ASP A 50 9.34 1.98 10.78
CA ASP A 50 9.28 3.08 11.75
C ASP A 50 8.48 4.30 11.25
N VAL A 51 7.41 4.03 10.49
CA VAL A 51 6.51 5.08 9.99
C VAL A 51 5.54 5.47 11.11
N ASN A 52 5.49 6.76 11.45
CA ASN A 52 4.54 7.27 12.43
C ASN A 52 3.21 7.64 11.74
N LEU A 53 2.19 6.80 11.91
CA LEU A 53 0.91 6.95 11.23
C LEU A 53 0.11 8.17 11.70
N GLU A 54 0.38 8.68 12.90
CA GLU A 54 -0.37 9.79 13.50
C GLU A 54 0.21 11.16 13.15
N SER A 55 1.49 11.23 12.79
CA SER A 55 2.16 12.48 12.43
C SER A 55 2.57 12.58 10.96
N SER A 56 2.90 11.46 10.32
CA SER A 56 3.27 11.47 8.90
C SER A 56 2.03 11.66 8.04
N THR A 57 2.16 12.50 7.02
CA THR A 57 1.12 12.76 6.02
C THR A 57 1.26 11.85 4.81
N VAL A 58 0.23 11.84 3.95
CA VAL A 58 0.29 11.17 2.63
C VAL A 58 1.46 11.73 1.80
N ALA A 59 1.70 13.04 1.82
CA ALA A 59 2.85 13.66 1.16
C ALA A 59 4.20 13.17 1.72
N ASP A 60 4.29 12.99 3.03
CA ASP A 60 5.51 12.46 3.67
C ASP A 60 5.78 11.03 3.23
N LEU A 61 4.74 10.18 3.17
CA LEU A 61 4.88 8.79 2.71
C LEU A 61 5.36 8.72 1.25
N LYS A 62 4.79 9.55 0.37
CA LYS A 62 5.29 9.69 -1.01
C LYS A 62 6.75 10.11 -1.02
N SER A 63 7.10 11.13 -0.24
CA SER A 63 8.47 11.65 -0.18
C SER A 63 9.47 10.60 0.33
N MET A 64 9.13 9.86 1.39
CA MET A 64 9.93 8.76 1.91
C MET A 64 10.18 7.68 0.85
N ALA A 65 9.13 7.26 0.14
CA ALA A 65 9.24 6.27 -0.93
C ALA A 65 10.13 6.77 -2.08
N LEU A 66 9.89 7.99 -2.57
CA LEU A 66 10.69 8.60 -3.64
C LEU A 66 12.17 8.74 -3.26
N GLN A 67 12.46 9.15 -2.03
CA GLN A 67 13.84 9.25 -1.53
C GLN A 67 14.51 7.88 -1.44
N ALA A 68 13.80 6.86 -0.96
CA ALA A 68 14.32 5.50 -0.93
C ALA A 68 14.63 4.97 -2.34
N ILE A 69 13.75 5.21 -3.32
CA ILE A 69 13.98 4.83 -4.73
C ILE A 69 15.22 5.53 -5.30
N LYS A 70 15.41 6.82 -5.00
CA LYS A 70 16.58 7.61 -5.46
C LYS A 70 17.89 7.09 -4.90
N THR A 71 17.90 6.66 -3.64
CA THR A 71 19.14 6.39 -2.88
C THR A 71 19.54 4.92 -2.89
N GLN A 72 18.58 4.00 -2.75
CA GLN A 72 18.89 2.58 -2.61
C GLN A 72 19.42 1.96 -3.92
N PRO A 73 20.43 1.06 -3.86
CA PRO A 73 21.07 0.50 -5.05
C PRO A 73 20.13 -0.38 -5.88
N GLY A 74 19.22 -1.12 -5.22
CA GLY A 74 18.27 -2.01 -5.88
C GLY A 74 17.20 -1.29 -6.72
N TRP A 75 17.16 0.05 -6.71
CA TRP A 75 16.11 0.85 -7.34
C TRP A 75 16.56 1.61 -8.59
N LYS A 76 17.77 1.32 -9.11
CA LYS A 76 18.34 1.99 -10.28
C LYS A 76 17.37 2.10 -11.47
N ALA A 77 16.61 1.04 -11.76
CA ALA A 77 15.64 1.00 -12.87
C ALA A 77 14.37 1.85 -12.67
N TYR A 78 14.15 2.36 -11.47
CA TYR A 78 12.99 3.15 -11.07
C TYR A 78 13.33 4.63 -10.83
N ARG A 79 14.61 5.01 -10.76
CA ARG A 79 15.04 6.38 -10.41
C ARG A 79 14.52 7.44 -11.37
N SER A 80 14.42 7.13 -12.66
CA SER A 80 13.85 8.06 -13.65
C SER A 80 12.38 8.39 -13.37
N PHE A 81 11.63 7.55 -12.65
CA PHE A 81 10.22 7.78 -12.32
C PHE A 81 10.05 8.69 -11.09
N THR A 82 11.15 9.07 -10.43
CA THR A 82 11.13 9.95 -9.24
C THR A 82 11.35 11.43 -9.54
N ASP A 83 11.55 11.75 -10.82
CA ASP A 83 11.71 13.10 -11.32
C ASP A 83 10.33 13.69 -11.62
N SER A 84 10.00 14.78 -10.93
CA SER A 84 8.68 15.42 -11.00
C SER A 84 8.44 16.21 -12.29
N ASN A 85 9.49 16.47 -13.08
CA ASN A 85 9.40 17.30 -14.27
C ASN A 85 8.82 16.56 -15.49
N ASP A 86 8.70 15.24 -15.43
CA ASP A 86 8.12 14.44 -16.50
C ASP A 86 6.81 13.80 -16.05
N GLU A 87 5.71 14.46 -16.41
CA GLU A 87 4.36 14.06 -16.03
C GLU A 87 3.98 12.67 -16.56
N SER A 88 4.60 12.22 -17.65
CA SER A 88 4.28 10.94 -18.29
C SER A 88 4.78 9.72 -17.51
N ARG A 89 5.75 9.90 -16.60
CA ARG A 89 6.39 8.81 -15.84
C ARG A 89 6.51 9.05 -14.35
N ARG A 90 6.17 10.23 -13.83
CA ARG A 90 6.36 10.52 -12.41
C ARG A 90 5.48 9.61 -11.53
N LEU A 91 6.01 9.19 -10.40
CA LEU A 91 5.27 8.51 -9.34
C LEU A 91 4.63 9.57 -8.41
N ASP A 92 3.33 9.81 -8.57
CA ASP A 92 2.63 10.91 -7.91
C ASP A 92 1.42 10.48 -7.06
N THR A 93 0.94 9.25 -7.26
CA THR A 93 -0.33 8.78 -6.69
C THR A 93 -0.11 7.58 -5.78
N LEU A 94 -0.70 7.65 -4.58
CA LEU A 94 -0.82 6.50 -3.68
C LEU A 94 -2.25 5.96 -3.71
N LYS A 95 -2.39 4.64 -3.70
CA LYS A 95 -3.68 3.95 -3.56
C LYS A 95 -3.55 2.79 -2.59
N LEU A 96 -4.52 2.60 -1.72
CA LEU A 96 -4.56 1.41 -0.88
C LEU A 96 -4.71 0.15 -1.76
N TYR A 97 -3.90 -0.88 -1.51
CA TYR A 97 -3.93 -2.08 -2.35
C TYR A 97 -5.01 -3.07 -1.90
N THR A 98 -5.11 -3.31 -0.58
CA THR A 98 -6.11 -4.19 0.03
C THR A 98 -6.61 -3.62 1.35
N LYS A 99 -7.84 -4.00 1.73
CA LYS A 99 -8.37 -3.85 3.09
C LYS A 99 -8.59 -5.24 3.68
N ALA A 100 -8.37 -5.41 4.98
CA ALA A 100 -8.78 -6.62 5.67
C ALA A 100 -10.28 -6.88 5.39
N HIS A 101 -10.61 -8.10 4.95
CA HIS A 101 -11.96 -8.53 4.56
C HIS A 101 -12.54 -7.92 3.27
N GLY A 102 -11.76 -7.17 2.48
CA GLY A 102 -12.15 -6.72 1.14
C GLY A 102 -12.06 -7.84 0.10
N ALA A 103 -12.86 -7.75 -0.98
CA ALA A 103 -12.73 -8.66 -2.11
C ALA A 103 -11.31 -8.58 -2.69
N LYS A 104 -10.67 -9.73 -2.92
CA LYS A 104 -9.37 -9.79 -3.60
C LYS A 104 -9.58 -9.29 -5.04
N THR A 105 -8.83 -8.26 -5.43
CA THR A 105 -8.81 -7.79 -6.84
C THR A 105 -8.44 -8.95 -7.77
N THR A 106 -9.16 -9.07 -8.89
CA THR A 106 -8.79 -10.01 -9.97
C THR A 106 -7.58 -9.52 -10.75
N ASN A 107 -7.27 -8.23 -10.67
CA ASN A 107 -6.12 -7.62 -11.32
C ASN A 107 -4.92 -7.53 -10.36
N LEU A 108 -3.86 -8.28 -10.69
CA LEU A 108 -2.69 -8.49 -9.83
C LEU A 108 -1.79 -7.25 -9.70
N ILE A 109 -1.89 -6.30 -10.64
CA ILE A 109 -1.05 -5.10 -10.60
C ILE A 109 -1.66 -4.02 -9.68
N ILE A 110 -2.96 -3.77 -9.80
CA ILE A 110 -3.67 -2.77 -8.98
C ILE A 110 -5.15 -3.12 -8.84
N ASN A 111 -5.78 -2.69 -7.75
CA ASN A 111 -7.23 -2.77 -7.60
C ASN A 111 -7.91 -1.71 -8.49
N LEU A 112 -8.78 -2.13 -9.42
CA LEU A 112 -9.53 -1.23 -10.31
C LEU A 112 -10.96 -0.93 -9.83
N ASP A 113 -11.44 -1.67 -8.83
CA ASP A 113 -12.84 -1.63 -8.39
C ASP A 113 -13.10 -0.54 -7.33
N HIS A 114 -12.04 -0.02 -6.70
CA HIS A 114 -12.11 0.93 -5.60
C HIS A 114 -11.27 2.18 -5.85
N ASP A 115 -11.78 3.15 -6.62
CA ASP A 115 -11.12 4.46 -6.77
C ASP A 115 -11.15 5.30 -5.50
N ASP A 116 -12.13 5.06 -4.62
CA ASP A 116 -12.24 5.69 -3.31
C ASP A 116 -11.06 5.38 -2.38
N TRP A 117 -10.16 4.48 -2.79
CA TRP A 117 -8.95 4.11 -2.08
C TRP A 117 -7.72 4.90 -2.52
N ILE A 118 -7.86 5.81 -3.50
CA ILE A 118 -6.81 6.76 -3.86
C ILE A 118 -6.65 7.78 -2.71
N LEU A 119 -5.40 8.04 -2.35
CA LEU A 119 -5.04 8.96 -1.26
C LEU A 119 -4.85 10.37 -1.84
N ASP A 120 -5.96 11.05 -2.13
CA ASP A 120 -5.96 12.35 -2.83
C ASP A 120 -5.62 13.57 -1.94
N ASP A 121 -5.67 13.41 -0.62
CA ASP A 121 -5.40 14.49 0.33
C ASP A 121 -4.00 14.34 0.94
N ASP A 122 -3.06 15.10 0.37
CA ASP A 122 -1.65 15.12 0.76
C ASP A 122 -1.40 15.62 2.19
N HIS A 123 -2.37 16.30 2.81
CA HIS A 123 -2.26 16.87 4.15
C HIS A 123 -2.80 15.95 5.25
N LYS A 124 -3.61 14.95 4.90
CA LYS A 124 -4.09 13.99 5.90
C LYS A 124 -2.97 13.11 6.41
N THR A 125 -3.04 12.79 7.69
CA THR A 125 -2.15 11.80 8.31
C THR A 125 -2.46 10.42 7.77
N LEU A 126 -1.48 9.52 7.80
CA LEU A 126 -1.66 8.14 7.34
C LEU A 126 -2.79 7.43 8.09
N SER A 127 -2.93 7.69 9.40
CA SER A 127 -4.04 7.16 10.20
C SER A 127 -5.42 7.71 9.78
N GLN A 128 -5.51 8.98 9.36
CA GLN A 128 -6.76 9.60 8.90
C GLN A 128 -7.26 9.02 7.58
N VAL A 129 -6.35 8.55 6.73
CA VAL A 129 -6.70 7.86 5.48
C VAL A 129 -6.81 6.33 5.65
N GLY A 130 -6.75 5.85 6.89
CA GLY A 130 -6.99 4.45 7.22
C GLY A 130 -5.81 3.51 7.00
N LEU A 131 -4.57 4.02 6.94
CA LEU A 131 -3.38 3.16 6.99
C LEU A 131 -3.18 2.65 8.42
N GLU A 132 -2.84 1.37 8.51
CA GLU A 132 -2.51 0.64 9.74
C GLU A 132 -1.14 -0.04 9.59
N ASN A 133 -0.62 -0.64 10.67
CA ASN A 133 0.59 -1.46 10.58
C ASN A 133 0.40 -2.59 9.55
N GLU A 134 1.44 -2.88 8.77
CA GLU A 134 1.46 -3.88 7.69
C GLU A 134 0.56 -3.57 6.50
N THR A 135 0.06 -2.34 6.40
CA THR A 135 -0.71 -1.92 5.22
C THR A 135 0.14 -1.92 3.96
N GLU A 136 -0.47 -2.39 2.86
CA GLU A 136 0.09 -2.32 1.52
C GLU A 136 -0.57 -1.19 0.72
N VAL A 137 0.26 -0.29 0.17
CA VAL A 137 -0.17 0.78 -0.73
C VAL A 137 0.58 0.68 -2.05
N SER A 138 -0.05 1.05 -3.15
CA SER A 138 0.56 1.16 -4.47
C SER A 138 0.99 2.60 -4.74
N LEU A 139 2.22 2.80 -5.23
CA LEU A 139 2.73 4.08 -5.72
C LEU A 139 2.92 4.01 -7.24
N PHE A 140 2.28 4.92 -7.98
CA PHE A 140 2.21 4.88 -9.44
C PHE A 140 1.99 6.27 -10.04
N ASN A 141 1.93 6.34 -11.38
CA ASN A 141 1.57 7.52 -12.14
C ASN A 141 0.04 7.58 -12.38
N HIS A 142 -0.62 8.66 -11.93
CA HIS A 142 -2.08 8.80 -12.06
C HIS A 142 -2.58 8.68 -13.50
N GLN A 143 -1.88 9.32 -14.45
CA GLN A 143 -2.31 9.35 -15.84
C GLN A 143 -2.25 7.96 -16.48
N ALA A 144 -1.18 7.21 -16.21
CA ALA A 144 -1.04 5.82 -16.65
C ALA A 144 -2.13 4.91 -16.05
N TYR A 145 -2.54 5.18 -14.81
CA TYR A 145 -3.65 4.47 -14.18
C TYR A 145 -4.98 4.70 -14.90
N GLU A 146 -5.33 5.94 -15.20
CA GLU A 146 -6.57 6.28 -15.91
C GLU A 146 -6.61 5.65 -17.32
N ILE A 147 -5.49 5.68 -18.05
CA ILE A 147 -5.37 5.05 -19.37
C ILE A 147 -5.60 3.53 -19.26
N PHE A 148 -4.93 2.88 -18.30
CA PHE A 148 -5.05 1.44 -18.09
C PHE A 148 -6.45 1.05 -17.59
N LYS A 149 -7.10 1.88 -16.79
CA LYS A 149 -8.46 1.64 -16.33
C LYS A 149 -9.48 1.70 -17.47
N ALA A 150 -9.30 2.62 -18.42
CA ALA A 150 -10.14 2.71 -19.61
C ALA A 150 -9.97 1.48 -20.54
N HIS A 151 -8.76 0.94 -20.61
CA HIS A 151 -8.41 -0.23 -21.43
C HIS A 151 -7.47 -1.18 -20.66
N PRO A 152 -8.00 -2.06 -19.79
CA PRO A 152 -7.19 -2.93 -18.94
C PRO A 152 -6.64 -4.13 -19.71
N GLU A 153 -5.82 -3.86 -20.72
CA GLU A 153 -5.11 -4.86 -21.50
C GLU A 153 -3.70 -5.04 -20.96
N THR A 154 -3.32 -6.29 -20.73
CA THR A 154 -1.97 -6.62 -20.27
C THR A 154 -1.18 -7.18 -21.43
N ARG A 155 -0.01 -6.59 -21.68
CA ARG A 155 0.91 -7.05 -22.71
C ARG A 155 1.86 -8.07 -22.10
N TRP A 156 1.98 -9.21 -22.74
CA TRP A 156 3.03 -10.18 -22.43
C TRP A 156 4.27 -9.79 -23.22
N ASP A 157 5.45 -9.88 -22.61
CA ASP A 157 6.72 -9.78 -23.33
C ASP A 157 6.77 -10.90 -24.38
N GLU A 158 6.44 -10.60 -25.64
CA GLU A 158 6.81 -11.43 -26.79
C GLU A 158 8.33 -11.32 -27.00
N VAL A 159 9.12 -11.93 -26.11
CA VAL A 159 10.51 -12.28 -26.40
C VAL A 159 10.67 -13.77 -26.24
N GLY A 160 10.33 -14.46 -27.32
CA GLY A 160 10.48 -15.90 -27.48
C GLY A 160 10.50 -16.28 -28.96
N ALA A 161 11.51 -15.82 -29.69
CA ALA A 161 11.99 -16.44 -30.93
C ALA A 161 13.50 -16.17 -31.08
#